data_AF-A0A1X0QQ91-F1
#
_entry.id   AF-A0A1X0QQ91-F1
#
_cell.length_a   1.000
_cell.length_b   1.000
_cell.length_c   1.000
_cell.angle_alpha   90.00
_cell.angle_beta   90.00
_cell.angle_gamma   90.00
#
_symmetry.space_group_name_H-M   'P 1'
#
loop_
_entity.id
_entity.type
_entity.pdbx_description
1 polymer ?
#
loop_
_entity_poly.entity_id
_entity_poly.type
_entity_poly.pdbx_seq_one_letter_code
_entity_poly.pdbx_strand_id
1 'polypeptide(L)'
;HVCNLKEFKIFGGMDLDNLNELLHDGLTNDNEAEVFPLRYTYDDLVFPVQYIRISPVATFGRSFNYSIWYVEIRGIKKNSILSQVFDAYIKVLYA
;
A
#
# COMPACT_ATOMS: atom_id res chain seq x y z
N HIS A 1 -18.47 10.84 1.46
CA HIS A 1 -18.89 11.15 2.86
C HIS A 1 -17.85 12.10 3.48
N VAL A 2 -18.19 12.94 4.46
CA VAL A 2 -17.22 13.94 5.01
C VAL A 2 -15.95 13.30 5.62
N CYS A 3 -16.05 12.05 6.06
CA CYS A 3 -14.93 11.25 6.57
C CYS A 3 -14.13 10.51 5.48
N ASN A 4 -14.48 10.64 4.19
CA ASN A 4 -13.69 10.08 3.09
C ASN A 4 -12.27 10.65 3.13
N LEU A 5 -11.29 9.81 2.80
CA LEU A 5 -9.88 10.17 2.81
C LEU A 5 -9.58 11.09 1.64
N LYS A 6 -9.46 12.40 1.91
CA LYS A 6 -8.98 13.37 0.92
C LYS A 6 -7.51 13.17 0.61
N GLU A 7 -6.76 12.66 1.59
CA GLU A 7 -5.34 12.37 1.46
C GLU A 7 -5.00 11.18 2.35
N PHE A 8 -4.24 10.23 1.80
CA PHE A 8 -3.74 9.06 2.50
C PHE A 8 -2.43 8.56 1.89
N LYS A 9 -1.70 7.80 2.69
CA LYS A 9 -0.49 7.09 2.26
C LYS A 9 -0.67 5.60 2.46
N ILE A 10 -0.10 4.80 1.56
CA ILE A 10 0.01 3.35 1.72
C ILE A 10 1.47 3.02 1.88
N PHE A 11 1.78 2.25 2.91
CA PHE A 11 3.09 1.67 3.14
C PHE A 11 3.03 0.15 3.06
N GLY A 12 4.13 -0.48 2.69
CA GLY A 12 4.23 -1.93 2.74
C GLY A 12 5.64 -2.45 2.73
N GLY A 13 5.79 -3.70 3.18
CA GLY A 13 7.08 -4.35 3.28
C GLY A 13 6.97 -5.73 3.92
N MET A 14 8.13 -6.33 4.18
CA MET A 14 8.26 -7.64 4.84
C MET A 14 8.32 -7.54 6.37
N ASP A 15 8.59 -6.35 6.90
CA ASP A 15 8.77 -6.06 8.31
C ASP A 15 7.97 -4.81 8.69
N LEU A 16 7.26 -4.85 9.81
CA LEU A 16 6.42 -3.75 10.30
C LEU A 16 7.24 -2.51 10.68
N ASP A 17 8.49 -2.69 11.09
CA ASP A 17 9.39 -1.59 11.46
C ASP A 17 10.01 -0.91 10.23
N ASN A 18 10.01 -1.60 9.08
CA ASN A 18 10.69 -1.19 7.85
C ASN A 18 9.74 -1.25 6.64
N LEU A 19 8.66 -0.44 6.67
CA LEU A 19 7.71 -0.33 5.57
C LEU A 19 8.11 0.80 4.60
N ASN A 20 8.07 0.52 3.30
CA ASN A 20 8.31 1.51 2.25
C ASN A 20 7.01 2.22 1.86
N GLU A 21 7.09 3.50 1.49
CA GLU A 21 5.94 4.22 0.91
C GLU A 21 5.65 3.67 -0.50
N LEU A 22 4.43 3.16 -0.69
CA LEU A 22 3.97 2.55 -1.94
C LEU A 22 3.04 3.45 -2.76
N LEU A 23 2.33 4.36 -2.09
CA LEU A 23 1.39 5.31 -2.67
C LEU A 23 1.20 6.49 -1.73
N HIS A 24 1.05 7.68 -2.30
CA HIS A 24 0.52 8.87 -1.64
C HIS A 24 -0.51 9.48 -2.58
N ASP A 25 -1.79 9.43 -2.20
CA ASP A 25 -2.90 9.85 -3.05
C ASP A 25 -4.13 10.29 -2.22
N GLY A 26 -5.25 10.57 -2.88
CA GLY A 26 -6.54 10.92 -2.28
C GLY A 26 -7.72 10.24 -2.98
N LEU A 27 -8.80 10.01 -2.25
CA LEU A 27 -10.06 9.56 -2.85
C LEU A 27 -10.84 10.73 -3.42
N THR A 28 -11.67 10.44 -4.41
CA THR A 28 -12.76 11.34 -4.81
C THR A 28 -13.88 11.30 -3.75
N ASN A 29 -14.54 12.44 -3.50
CA ASN A 29 -15.62 12.49 -2.49
C ASN A 29 -16.98 12.12 -3.07
N ASP A 30 -17.08 10.92 -3.65
CA ASP A 30 -18.31 10.33 -4.15
C ASP A 30 -18.52 8.92 -3.56
N ASN A 31 -19.31 8.08 -4.23
CA ASN A 31 -19.67 6.72 -3.84
C ASN A 31 -19.12 5.66 -4.81
N GLU A 32 -18.25 6.03 -5.74
CA GLU A 32 -17.66 5.10 -6.69
C GLU A 32 -16.40 4.44 -6.10
N ALA A 33 -16.14 3.19 -6.47
CA ALA A 33 -14.94 2.48 -6.01
C ALA A 33 -13.72 2.88 -6.84
N GLU A 34 -12.61 3.20 -6.16
CA GLU A 34 -11.36 3.62 -6.81
C GLU A 34 -10.27 2.54 -6.65
N VAL A 35 -9.44 2.38 -7.69
CA VAL A 35 -8.32 1.42 -7.72
C VAL A 35 -7.03 2.16 -8.07
N PHE A 36 -6.02 2.02 -7.21
CA PHE A 36 -4.73 2.68 -7.35
C PHE A 36 -3.61 1.65 -7.54
N PRO A 37 -2.70 1.82 -8.51
CA PRO A 37 -1.52 0.99 -8.61
C PRO A 37 -0.55 1.32 -7.46
N LEU A 38 -0.06 0.29 -6.78
CA LEU A 38 0.97 0.44 -5.74
C LEU A 38 2.35 0.28 -6.35
N ARG A 39 3.32 1.07 -5.89
CA ARG A 39 4.73 0.81 -6.18
C ARG A 39 5.13 -0.54 -5.59
N TYR A 40 5.74 -1.39 -6.40
CA TYR A 40 6.21 -2.73 -6.00
C TYR A 40 7.67 -3.00 -6.39
N THR A 41 8.38 -1.97 -6.89
CA THR A 41 9.79 -2.04 -7.27
C THR A 41 10.63 -0.94 -6.62
N TYR A 42 11.89 -1.26 -6.32
CA TYR A 42 12.91 -0.30 -5.91
C TYR A 42 14.22 -0.67 -6.61
N ASP A 43 14.86 0.26 -7.32
CA ASP A 43 16.06 0.01 -8.13
C ASP A 43 15.95 -1.27 -9.00
N ASP A 44 14.83 -1.38 -9.74
CA ASP A 44 14.44 -2.52 -10.57
C ASP A 44 14.24 -3.88 -9.84
N LEU A 45 14.44 -3.92 -8.52
CA LEU A 45 14.12 -5.08 -7.69
C LEU A 45 12.64 -5.07 -7.33
N VAL A 46 11.93 -6.13 -7.72
CA VAL A 46 10.59 -6.43 -7.19
C VAL A 46 10.75 -6.93 -5.76
N PHE A 47 10.01 -6.34 -4.82
CA PHE A 47 10.02 -6.78 -3.43
C PHE A 47 8.71 -7.46 -3.04
N PRO A 48 8.75 -8.53 -2.23
CA PRO A 48 7.55 -9.12 -1.66
C PRO A 48 6.96 -8.21 -0.57
N VAL A 49 5.65 -8.31 -0.37
CA VAL A 49 4.94 -7.52 0.65
C VAL A 49 4.12 -8.46 1.54
N GLN A 50 4.43 -8.45 2.83
CA GLN A 50 3.72 -9.21 3.85
C GLN A 50 2.76 -8.32 4.64
N TYR A 51 3.14 -7.08 4.88
CA TYR A 51 2.39 -6.10 5.64
C TYR A 51 2.03 -4.90 4.79
N ILE A 52 0.79 -4.44 4.91
CA ILE A 52 0.28 -3.20 4.31
C ILE A 52 -0.25 -2.32 5.44
N ARG A 53 0.16 -1.06 5.47
CA ARG A 53 -0.34 -0.03 6.39
C ARG A 53 -0.96 1.10 5.59
N ILE A 54 -2.24 1.36 5.83
CA ILE A 54 -2.94 2.53 5.29
C ILE A 54 -2.86 3.63 6.35
N SER A 55 -2.33 4.79 5.98
CA SER A 55 -2.12 5.95 6.86
C SER A 55 -2.96 7.11 6.36
N PRO A 56 -4.15 7.34 6.93
CA PRO A 56 -4.95 8.53 6.65
C PRO A 56 -4.19 9.82 6.99
N VAL A 57 -4.31 10.84 6.14
CA VAL A 57 -3.66 12.16 6.35
C VAL A 57 -4.70 13.28 6.48
N ALA A 58 -5.73 13.29 5.63
CA ALA A 58 -6.78 14.29 5.67
C ALA A 58 -8.13 13.73 5.24
N THR A 59 -9.21 14.32 5.76
CA THR A 59 -10.58 14.07 5.29
C THR A 59 -11.15 15.28 4.53
N PHE A 60 -12.28 15.10 3.86
CA PHE A 60 -12.98 16.20 3.18
C PHE A 60 -13.69 17.16 4.14
N GLY A 61 -14.09 16.68 5.33
CA GLY A 61 -14.62 17.50 6.41
C GLY A 61 -13.53 18.03 7.35
N ARG A 62 -13.77 19.15 8.02
CA ARG A 62 -12.87 19.63 9.10
C ARG A 62 -13.22 18.92 10.41
N SER A 63 -12.21 18.44 11.14
CA SER A 63 -12.35 17.87 12.51
C SER A 63 -13.23 16.61 12.62
N PHE A 64 -13.27 15.77 11.59
CA PHE A 64 -13.94 14.46 11.61
C PHE A 64 -12.92 13.32 11.69
N ASN A 65 -13.37 12.16 12.20
CA ASN A 65 -12.59 10.92 12.18
C ASN A 65 -12.34 10.43 10.74
N TYR A 66 -11.29 9.63 10.56
CA TYR A 66 -11.03 8.91 9.32
C TYR A 66 -11.97 7.71 9.18
N SER A 67 -12.47 7.44 7.99
CA SER A 67 -13.27 6.24 7.72
C SER A 67 -12.85 5.61 6.40
N ILE A 68 -12.66 4.29 6.43
CA ILE A 68 -12.39 3.46 5.26
C ILE A 68 -13.55 2.48 5.16
N TRP A 69 -14.24 2.52 4.03
CA TRP A 69 -15.47 1.74 3.83
C TRP A 69 -15.19 0.29 3.41
N TYR A 70 -14.22 0.11 2.52
CA TYR A 70 -13.83 -1.18 1.96
C TYR A 70 -12.39 -1.13 1.46
N VAL A 71 -11.70 -2.27 1.53
CA VAL A 71 -10.33 -2.43 0.99
C VAL A 71 -10.26 -3.75 0.26
N GLU A 72 -9.78 -3.71 -0.99
CA GLU A 72 -9.37 -4.88 -1.75
C GLU A 72 -7.88 -4.77 -2.08
N ILE A 73 -7.12 -5.84 -1.88
CA ILE A 73 -5.71 -5.90 -2.24
C ILE A 73 -5.55 -6.90 -3.39
N ARG A 74 -4.98 -6.44 -4.49
CA ARG A 74 -4.70 -7.25 -5.69
C ARG A 74 -3.20 -7.41 -5.86
N GLY A 75 -2.77 -8.59 -6.26
CA GLY A 75 -1.36 -8.89 -6.47
C GLY A 75 -1.14 -10.33 -6.92
N ILE A 76 0.14 -10.71 -7.02
CA ILE A 76 0.54 -12.05 -7.44
C ILE A 76 0.80 -12.90 -6.20
N LYS A 77 0.00 -13.95 -6.01
CA LYS A 77 0.16 -14.91 -4.89
C LYS A 77 0.71 -16.28 -5.35
N LYS A 78 1.13 -16.41 -6.61
CA LYS A 78 1.62 -17.69 -7.14
C LYS A 78 2.96 -18.05 -6.49
N ASN A 79 2.99 -19.15 -5.74
CA ASN A 79 4.18 -19.58 -4.97
C ASN A 79 5.47 -19.61 -5.81
N SER A 80 5.42 -20.11 -7.05
CA SER A 80 6.61 -20.17 -7.91
C SER A 80 7.23 -18.79 -8.21
N ILE A 81 6.39 -17.75 -8.31
CA ILE A 81 6.84 -16.37 -8.54
C ILE A 81 7.29 -15.76 -7.20
N LEU A 82 6.50 -15.96 -6.15
CA LEU A 82 6.81 -15.44 -4.81
C LEU A 82 8.15 -15.96 -4.28
N SER A 83 8.46 -17.25 -4.46
CA SER A 83 9.76 -17.81 -4.05
C SER A 83 10.92 -17.15 -4.78
N GLN A 84 10.83 -16.93 -6.08
CA GLN A 84 11.88 -16.27 -6.86
C GLN A 84 12.10 -14.82 -6.43
N VAL A 85 11.00 -14.09 -6.21
CA VAL A 85 11.03 -12.71 -5.71
C VAL A 85 11.64 -12.63 -4.31
N PHE A 86 11.24 -13.56 -3.43
CA PHE A 86 11.78 -13.62 -2.06
C PHE A 86 13.27 -13.94 -2.05
N ASP A 87 13.72 -14.91 -2.85
CA ASP A 87 15.14 -15.26 -2.96
C ASP A 87 15.99 -14.10 -3.49
N ALA A 88 15.49 -13.36 -4.48
CA ALA A 88 16.16 -12.17 -5.00
C ALA A 88 16.23 -11.06 -3.95
N TYR A 89 15.13 -10.81 -3.23
CA TYR A 89 15.04 -9.81 -2.19
C TYR A 89 16.00 -10.09 -1.01
N ILE A 90 16.05 -11.33 -0.52
CA ILE A 90 16.96 -11.74 0.56
C ILE A 90 18.42 -11.58 0.15
N LYS A 91 18.78 -11.92 -1.09
CA LYS A 91 20.16 -11.72 -1.58
C LYS A 91 20.60 -10.27 -1.51
N VAL A 92 19.71 -9.32 -1.82
CA VAL A 92 20.04 -7.88 -1.77
C VAL A 92 20.14 -7.38 -0.33
N LEU A 93 19.29 -7.88 0.58
CA LEU A 93 19.32 -7.45 1.99
C LEU A 93 20.58 -7.89 2.75
N TYR A 94 21.20 -9.01 2.36
CA TYR A 94 22.37 -9.59 3.04
C TYR A 94 23.64 -9.57 2.18
N ALA A 95 23.64 -8.85 1.06
CA ALA A 95 24.85 -8.55 0.27
C ALA A 95 25.61 -7.37 0.90
#